data_AF-H1VFZ0-F1
#
_entry.id   AF-H1VFZ0-F1
#
_cell.length_a   1.000
_cell.length_b   1.000
_cell.length_c   1.000
_cell.angle_alpha   90.00
_cell.angle_beta   90.00
_cell.angle_gamma   90.00
#
_symmetry.space_group_name_H-M   'P 1'
#
loop_
_entity.id
_entity.type
_entity.pdbx_description
1 polymer ?
#
loop_
_entity_poly.entity_id
_entity_poly.type
_entity_poly.pdbx_seq_one_letter_code
_entity_poly.pdbx_strand_id
1 'polypeptide(L)'
;MPPLPGFSDNDLRTRSDLVRATLALLRPLLPHFSPANGRIRLPVSSATHFDETAAQLEGFARPLWAVGALLHGCDSASDPELAESINEVVQPWIDGFVSGTDPEHPEYWGKINDTDQRMVEAEIVAFALLSAPDRVYAPLSPRCKQNVASWLRTLNGMEMPKNNWRWFRVFGNLALSKVCGVPWDDVRDEIDSDLALLDTFYRFDGWSADGPWQTPEQAQAESEQYEKTGRRDAVGIGRQADYYSGSFAIQFSQLLYSRFAADVDPGRAETYRQRARGFGVTFWKYFDAEGAAVPFGRSLTYRFACGGYFAALAFAQVPDMPSPLDSPGAVKGFLLRHLRWWARNSEDIFYPDGSLNIGWLYP
;
A
#
# COMPACT_ATOMS: atom_id res chain seq x y z
N MET A 1 6.33 23.44 -11.85
CA MET A 1 6.72 23.65 -10.42
C MET A 1 8.20 23.24 -10.27
N PRO A 2 8.96 23.49 -9.16
CA PRO A 2 10.36 23.09 -9.16
C PRO A 2 10.47 21.55 -9.13
N PRO A 3 11.39 20.94 -9.90
CA PRO A 3 11.70 19.52 -9.75
C PRO A 3 12.22 19.25 -8.34
N LEU A 4 11.84 18.10 -7.76
CA LEU A 4 12.29 17.67 -6.43
C LEU A 4 13.74 17.14 -6.49
N PRO A 5 14.73 17.80 -5.86
CA PRO A 5 16.11 17.32 -5.83
C PRO A 5 16.23 15.99 -5.09
N GLY A 6 17.07 15.09 -5.58
CA GLY A 6 17.24 13.73 -5.08
C GLY A 6 16.23 12.73 -5.66
N PHE A 7 15.14 13.18 -6.28
CA PHE A 7 14.18 12.35 -7.02
C PHE A 7 14.22 12.64 -8.54
N SER A 8 14.02 13.89 -8.93
CA SER A 8 13.84 14.28 -10.34
C SER A 8 15.14 14.27 -11.14
N ASP A 9 16.26 14.53 -10.47
CA ASP A 9 17.63 14.50 -11.00
C ASP A 9 18.32 13.14 -10.73
N ASN A 10 17.56 12.12 -10.31
CA ASN A 10 18.08 10.83 -9.88
C ASN A 10 18.04 9.78 -10.99
N ASP A 11 19.20 9.17 -11.26
CA ASP A 11 19.38 8.13 -12.27
C ASP A 11 18.75 6.76 -11.89
N LEU A 12 18.46 6.53 -10.61
CA LEU A 12 17.83 5.31 -10.07
C LEU A 12 18.52 4.03 -10.55
N ARG A 13 19.86 3.93 -10.46
CA ARG A 13 20.64 2.76 -10.93
C ARG A 13 21.00 1.81 -9.80
N THR A 14 21.38 2.38 -8.66
CA THR A 14 21.91 1.67 -7.50
C THR A 14 20.89 1.62 -6.36
N ARG A 15 21.16 0.79 -5.35
CA ARG A 15 20.38 0.79 -4.11
C ARG A 15 20.43 2.17 -3.45
N SER A 16 21.60 2.81 -3.41
CA SER A 16 21.77 4.15 -2.83
C SER A 16 20.96 5.21 -3.56
N ASP A 17 20.85 5.13 -4.89
CA ASP A 17 19.97 5.99 -5.68
C ASP A 17 18.50 5.86 -5.27
N LEU A 18 18.02 4.62 -5.11
CA LEU A 18 16.64 4.35 -4.69
C LEU A 18 16.37 4.89 -3.28
N VAL A 19 17.29 4.66 -2.34
CA VAL A 19 17.16 5.21 -0.99
C VAL A 19 17.11 6.73 -1.04
N ARG A 20 18.03 7.40 -1.76
CA ARG A 20 18.03 8.87 -1.89
C ARG A 20 16.72 9.40 -2.47
N ALA A 21 16.19 8.76 -3.51
CA ALA A 21 14.91 9.13 -4.10
C ALA A 21 13.75 8.97 -3.11
N THR A 22 13.71 7.87 -2.36
CA THR A 22 12.71 7.65 -1.31
C THR A 22 12.82 8.71 -0.20
N LEU A 23 14.03 8.99 0.29
CA LEU A 23 14.25 10.04 1.29
C LEU A 23 13.86 11.42 0.78
N ALA A 24 14.12 11.73 -0.50
CA ALA A 24 13.69 12.97 -1.13
C ALA A 24 12.16 13.12 -1.13
N LEU A 25 11.40 12.04 -1.35
CA LEU A 25 9.94 12.05 -1.29
C LEU A 25 9.39 12.17 0.14
N LEU A 26 10.12 11.66 1.14
CA LEU A 26 9.69 11.69 2.55
C LEU A 26 10.00 13.02 3.24
N ARG A 27 11.15 13.64 2.95
CA ARG A 27 11.61 14.88 3.61
C ARG A 27 10.59 16.04 3.58
N PRO A 28 9.88 16.31 2.47
CA PRO A 28 8.84 17.34 2.42
C PRO A 28 7.72 17.17 3.44
N LEU A 29 7.53 15.97 4.00
CA LEU A 29 6.50 15.70 4.99
C LEU A 29 6.93 16.06 6.42
N LEU A 30 8.24 16.15 6.68
CA LEU A 30 8.79 16.39 8.02
C LEU A 30 8.26 17.68 8.69
N PRO A 31 8.15 18.82 7.98
CA PRO A 31 7.62 20.06 8.58
C PRO A 31 6.12 19.99 8.90
N HIS A 32 5.41 18.99 8.39
CA HIS A 32 3.95 18.87 8.48
C HIS A 32 3.50 17.91 9.59
N PHE A 33 4.44 17.33 10.34
CA PHE A 33 4.13 16.52 11.51
C PHE A 33 3.50 17.36 12.63
N SER A 34 2.56 16.75 13.36
CA SER A 34 2.06 17.25 14.63
C SER A 34 3.16 17.25 15.71
N PRO A 35 3.02 18.03 16.81
CA PRO A 35 4.05 18.15 17.84
C PRO A 35 4.57 16.83 18.45
N ALA A 36 3.73 15.80 18.56
CA ALA A 36 4.12 14.47 19.04
C ALA A 36 4.24 13.43 17.90
N ASN A 37 4.40 13.90 16.67
CA ASN A 37 4.58 13.11 15.45
C ASN A 37 3.47 12.11 15.11
N GLY A 38 2.33 12.14 15.80
CA GLY A 38 1.25 11.17 15.58
C GLY A 38 0.46 11.43 14.29
N ARG A 39 0.59 12.58 13.65
CA ARG A 39 -0.25 13.00 12.54
C ARG A 39 0.57 13.83 11.55
N ILE A 40 0.20 13.80 10.28
CA ILE A 40 0.77 14.71 9.26
C ILE A 40 -0.36 15.52 8.65
N ARG A 41 -0.26 16.85 8.75
CA ARG A 41 -1.26 17.76 8.19
C ARG A 41 -0.67 18.53 7.02
N LEU A 42 -1.00 18.11 5.80
CA LEU A 42 -0.61 18.85 4.61
C LEU A 42 -1.47 20.12 4.46
N PRO A 43 -0.87 21.29 4.16
CA PRO A 43 -1.57 22.58 4.08
C PRO A 43 -2.38 22.77 2.79
N VAL A 44 -2.15 21.91 1.80
CA VAL A 44 -2.77 21.94 0.47
C VAL A 44 -4.07 21.13 0.43
N SER A 45 -4.91 21.40 -0.57
CA SER A 45 -6.25 20.80 -0.74
C SER A 45 -6.23 19.28 -0.55
N SER A 46 -7.01 18.78 0.40
CA SER A 46 -7.41 17.37 0.41
C SER A 46 -8.58 17.19 -0.56
N ALA A 47 -8.55 16.11 -1.35
CA ALA A 47 -9.72 15.65 -2.11
C ALA A 47 -10.50 14.58 -1.33
N THR A 48 -10.38 14.61 0.00
CA THR A 48 -10.92 13.59 0.90
C THR A 48 -12.32 13.98 1.38
N HIS A 49 -13.13 12.96 1.73
CA HIS A 49 -14.52 13.14 2.17
C HIS A 49 -14.75 12.73 3.64
N PHE A 50 -13.68 12.54 4.42
CA PHE A 50 -13.72 12.08 5.82
C PHE A 50 -13.21 13.14 6.81
N ASP A 51 -13.26 12.84 8.11
CA ASP A 51 -12.90 13.79 9.17
C ASP A 51 -11.41 14.18 9.15
N GLU A 52 -11.10 15.36 9.70
CA GLU A 52 -9.74 15.93 9.70
C GLU A 52 -8.72 15.01 10.40
N THR A 53 -9.11 14.27 11.44
CA THR A 53 -8.19 13.35 12.12
C THR A 53 -7.86 12.16 11.22
N ALA A 54 -8.85 11.62 10.51
CA ALA A 54 -8.63 10.58 9.51
C ALA A 54 -7.74 11.07 8.36
N ALA A 55 -7.93 12.31 7.89
CA ALA A 55 -7.07 12.89 6.85
C ALA A 55 -5.62 13.08 7.30
N GLN A 56 -5.40 13.48 8.55
CA GLN A 56 -4.04 13.59 9.06
C GLN A 56 -3.40 12.22 9.37
N LEU A 57 -4.20 11.21 9.74
CA LEU A 57 -3.75 9.83 9.81
C LEU A 57 -3.35 9.31 8.43
N GLU A 58 -4.14 9.57 7.38
CA GLU A 58 -3.76 9.20 6.01
C GLU A 58 -2.41 9.82 5.63
N GLY A 59 -2.23 11.12 5.91
CA GLY A 59 -0.95 11.80 5.70
C GLY A 59 0.22 11.10 6.42
N PHE A 60 -0.01 10.62 7.64
CA PHE A 60 0.98 9.87 8.43
C PHE A 60 1.23 8.45 7.90
N ALA A 61 0.16 7.71 7.60
CA ALA A 61 0.20 6.27 7.37
C ALA A 61 0.62 5.91 5.94
N ARG A 62 0.21 6.65 4.91
CA ARG A 62 0.56 6.31 3.51
C ARG A 62 2.08 6.25 3.26
N PRO A 63 2.91 7.16 3.81
CA PRO A 63 4.37 7.04 3.75
C PRO A 63 4.95 5.78 4.40
N LEU A 64 4.21 5.08 5.26
CA LEU A 64 4.71 3.88 5.94
C LEU A 64 5.01 2.72 4.98
N TRP A 65 4.48 2.71 3.75
CA TRP A 65 4.95 1.80 2.70
C TRP A 65 6.44 2.00 2.41
N ALA A 66 6.88 3.26 2.29
CA ALA A 66 8.27 3.60 2.03
C ALA A 66 9.13 3.44 3.30
N VAL A 67 8.62 3.88 4.45
CA VAL A 67 9.34 3.76 5.74
C VAL A 67 9.58 2.30 6.11
N GLY A 68 8.55 1.44 6.04
CA GLY A 68 8.69 0.01 6.30
C GLY A 68 9.68 -0.66 5.36
N ALA A 69 9.65 -0.32 4.07
CA ALA A 69 10.60 -0.85 3.08
C ALA A 69 12.05 -0.38 3.32
N LEU A 70 12.26 0.89 3.70
CA LEU A 70 13.57 1.40 4.07
C LEU A 70 14.12 0.68 5.31
N LEU A 71 13.31 0.57 6.37
CA LEU A 71 13.71 -0.11 7.60
C LEU A 71 14.02 -1.59 7.37
N HIS A 72 13.19 -2.29 6.59
CA HIS A 72 13.43 -3.68 6.19
C HIS A 72 14.75 -3.85 5.43
N GLY A 73 15.09 -2.87 4.58
CA GLY A 73 16.30 -2.92 3.76
C GLY A 73 17.58 -2.46 4.47
N CYS A 74 17.49 -1.75 5.62
CA CYS A 74 18.61 -1.06 6.26
C CYS A 74 19.74 -1.97 6.74
N ASP A 75 19.47 -3.21 7.11
CA ASP A 75 20.47 -4.08 7.75
C ASP A 75 21.50 -4.67 6.75
N SER A 76 21.31 -4.41 5.45
CA SER A 76 22.17 -4.91 4.38
C SER A 76 23.22 -3.89 3.94
N ALA A 77 24.40 -3.94 4.57
CA ALA A 77 25.67 -3.36 4.09
C ALA A 77 25.58 -1.93 3.50
N SER A 78 24.77 -1.06 4.10
CA SER A 78 24.63 0.32 3.65
C SER A 78 25.82 1.18 4.08
N ASP A 79 26.18 2.09 3.18
CA ASP A 79 26.91 3.31 3.47
C ASP A 79 26.45 3.92 4.82
N PRO A 80 27.36 4.11 5.80
CA PRO A 80 27.01 4.63 7.12
C PRO A 80 26.26 5.97 7.08
N GLU A 81 26.64 6.87 6.18
CA GLU A 81 25.98 8.18 6.06
C GLU A 81 24.54 8.03 5.57
N LEU A 82 24.31 7.08 4.67
CA LEU A 82 22.98 6.77 4.17
C LEU A 82 22.11 6.10 5.24
N ALA A 83 22.70 5.23 6.06
CA ALA A 83 22.00 4.60 7.17
C ALA A 83 21.59 5.63 8.24
N GLU A 84 22.47 6.58 8.55
CA GLU A 84 22.18 7.71 9.44
C GLU A 84 21.04 8.56 8.88
N SER A 85 21.09 8.93 7.59
CA SER A 85 20.03 9.73 6.98
C SER A 85 18.68 9.00 6.93
N ILE A 86 18.67 7.67 6.75
CA ILE A 86 17.42 6.90 6.88
C ILE A 86 16.89 7.02 8.30
N ASN A 87 17.71 6.77 9.32
CA ASN A 87 17.29 6.83 10.72
C ASN A 87 16.73 8.21 11.07
N GLU A 88 17.41 9.29 10.67
CA GLU A 88 16.96 10.67 10.89
C GLU A 88 15.57 10.93 10.28
N VAL A 89 15.38 10.55 9.01
CA VAL A 89 14.12 10.81 8.29
C VAL A 89 12.98 9.94 8.82
N VAL A 90 13.23 8.67 9.17
CA VAL A 90 12.15 7.75 9.58
C VAL A 90 11.77 7.87 11.05
N GLN A 91 12.61 8.48 11.90
CA GLN A 91 12.38 8.54 13.34
C GLN A 91 11.02 9.14 13.74
N PRO A 92 10.53 10.24 13.13
CA PRO A 92 9.21 10.78 13.46
C PRO A 92 8.07 9.79 13.23
N TRP A 93 8.16 8.92 12.21
CA TRP A 93 7.16 7.86 12.00
C TRP A 93 7.19 6.81 13.10
N ILE A 94 8.38 6.44 13.60
CA ILE A 94 8.53 5.50 14.72
C ILE A 94 7.91 6.09 15.99
N ASP A 95 8.22 7.36 16.29
CA ASP A 95 7.68 8.07 17.46
C ASP A 95 6.15 8.22 17.36
N GLY A 96 5.64 8.48 16.16
CA GLY A 96 4.22 8.68 15.90
C GLY A 96 3.32 7.46 16.17
N PHE A 97 3.86 6.23 16.13
CA PHE A 97 3.10 5.04 16.56
C PHE A 97 2.67 5.15 18.03
N VAL A 98 3.52 5.73 18.88
CA VAL A 98 3.27 5.83 20.32
C VAL A 98 2.13 6.81 20.60
N SER A 99 2.24 8.03 20.07
CA SER A 99 1.25 9.09 20.27
C SER A 99 -0.07 8.80 19.54
N GLY A 100 0.02 8.20 18.34
CA GLY A 100 -1.12 7.88 17.50
C GLY A 100 -2.00 6.74 18.00
N THR A 101 -1.43 5.76 18.72
CA THR A 101 -2.19 4.61 19.25
C THR A 101 -2.60 4.75 20.71
N ASP A 102 -2.15 5.79 21.42
CA ASP A 102 -2.49 6.02 22.82
C ASP A 102 -3.83 6.75 22.98
N PRO A 103 -4.90 6.08 23.48
CA PRO A 103 -6.23 6.69 23.60
C PRO A 103 -6.30 7.88 24.57
N GLU A 104 -5.29 8.06 25.43
CA GLU A 104 -5.20 9.19 26.36
C GLU A 104 -4.44 10.39 25.75
N HIS A 105 -3.80 10.22 24.60
CA HIS A 105 -2.97 11.25 23.99
C HIS A 105 -3.79 12.17 23.08
N PRO A 106 -3.56 13.50 23.07
CA PRO A 106 -4.29 14.44 22.20
C PRO A 106 -4.20 14.12 20.69
N GLU A 107 -3.12 13.44 20.30
CA GLU A 107 -2.85 13.04 18.91
C GLU A 107 -3.37 11.63 18.55
N TYR A 108 -4.11 10.97 19.46
CA TYR A 108 -4.72 9.66 19.22
C TYR A 108 -5.46 9.65 17.88
N TRP A 109 -5.26 8.61 17.09
CA TRP A 109 -5.90 8.47 15.78
C TRP A 109 -7.41 8.32 15.87
N GLY A 110 -7.93 7.91 17.03
CA GLY A 110 -9.32 7.54 17.20
C GLY A 110 -9.52 6.04 17.07
N LYS A 111 -10.66 5.56 17.56
CA LYS A 111 -11.11 4.19 17.35
C LYS A 111 -11.53 4.03 15.88
N ILE A 112 -11.34 2.82 15.37
CA ILE A 112 -11.87 2.43 14.07
C ILE A 112 -13.36 2.14 14.24
N ASN A 113 -14.19 2.70 13.34
CA ASN A 113 -15.64 2.48 13.29
C ASN A 113 -16.06 1.82 11.98
N ASP A 114 -17.33 1.46 11.83
CA ASP A 114 -17.87 0.89 10.59
C ASP A 114 -17.61 1.79 9.38
N THR A 115 -17.06 1.22 8.30
CA THR A 115 -16.72 1.94 7.05
C THR A 115 -15.90 3.22 7.29
N ASP A 116 -14.87 3.14 8.13
CA ASP A 116 -13.99 4.26 8.51
C ASP A 116 -12.67 4.27 7.72
N GLN A 117 -12.20 5.44 7.31
CA GLN A 117 -10.91 5.60 6.62
C GLN A 117 -9.74 5.03 7.45
N ARG A 118 -9.82 5.06 8.78
CA ARG A 118 -8.80 4.47 9.67
C ARG A 118 -8.59 2.97 9.44
N MET A 119 -9.61 2.26 8.91
CA MET A 119 -9.47 0.87 8.49
C MET A 119 -8.45 0.75 7.36
N VAL A 120 -8.52 1.66 6.38
CA VAL A 120 -7.62 1.69 5.23
C VAL A 120 -6.19 1.85 5.68
N GLU A 121 -5.97 2.81 6.58
CA GLU A 121 -4.63 3.13 7.07
C GLU A 121 -4.02 2.00 7.92
N ALA A 122 -4.85 1.14 8.52
CA ALA A 122 -4.39 0.02 9.32
C ALA A 122 -3.61 -1.04 8.50
N GLU A 123 -3.86 -1.20 7.20
CA GLU A 123 -3.06 -2.09 6.34
C GLU A 123 -1.61 -1.62 6.26
N ILE A 124 -1.40 -0.32 6.09
CA ILE A 124 -0.07 0.26 5.91
C ILE A 124 0.69 0.27 7.25
N VAL A 125 0.00 0.56 8.34
CA VAL A 125 0.51 0.38 9.71
C VAL A 125 0.95 -1.07 9.93
N ALA A 126 0.11 -2.04 9.56
CA ALA A 126 0.44 -3.45 9.66
C ALA A 126 1.63 -3.86 8.77
N PHE A 127 1.76 -3.31 7.57
CA PHE A 127 2.93 -3.53 6.73
C PHE A 127 4.23 -3.06 7.40
N ALA A 128 4.26 -1.86 8.00
CA ALA A 128 5.44 -1.38 8.71
C ALA A 128 5.82 -2.29 9.89
N LEU A 129 4.82 -2.75 10.66
CA LEU A 129 5.00 -3.71 11.75
C LEU A 129 5.55 -5.05 11.26
N LEU A 130 4.99 -5.59 10.17
CA LEU A 130 5.39 -6.89 9.61
C LEU A 130 6.76 -6.86 8.93
N SER A 131 7.12 -5.72 8.30
CA SER A 131 8.35 -5.59 7.51
C SER A 131 9.59 -5.31 8.36
N ALA A 132 9.45 -4.57 9.47
CA ALA A 132 10.59 -4.18 10.32
C ALA A 132 10.27 -4.26 11.84
N PRO A 133 9.76 -5.39 12.35
CA PRO A 133 9.28 -5.51 13.73
C PRO A 133 10.34 -5.12 14.78
N ASP A 134 11.61 -5.45 14.54
CA ASP A 134 12.72 -5.15 15.44
C ASP A 134 13.02 -3.66 15.57
N ARG A 135 12.61 -2.86 14.58
CA ARG A 135 12.82 -1.41 14.54
C ARG A 135 11.59 -0.64 14.99
N VAL A 136 10.38 -1.08 14.62
CA VAL A 136 9.14 -0.32 14.89
C VAL A 136 8.39 -0.78 16.13
N TYR A 137 8.50 -2.06 16.52
CA TYR A 137 7.67 -2.63 17.58
C TYR A 137 8.48 -3.13 18.77
N ALA A 138 9.58 -3.87 18.53
CA ALA A 138 10.39 -4.45 19.59
C ALA A 138 10.90 -3.41 20.62
N PRO A 139 11.33 -2.19 20.22
CA PRO A 139 11.82 -1.17 21.17
C PRO A 139 10.71 -0.52 22.01
N LEU A 140 9.44 -0.70 21.65
CA LEU A 140 8.33 -0.06 22.34
C LEU A 140 8.18 -0.58 23.78
N SER A 141 7.77 0.34 24.68
CA SER A 141 7.43 -0.02 26.06
C SER A 141 6.22 -0.97 26.11
N PRO A 142 6.02 -1.73 27.21
CA PRO A 142 4.87 -2.63 27.34
C PRO A 142 3.52 -1.93 27.12
N ARG A 143 3.35 -0.70 27.62
CA ARG A 143 2.15 0.11 27.39
C ARG A 143 1.95 0.44 25.90
N CYS A 144 3.01 0.87 25.21
CA CYS A 144 2.93 1.21 23.79
C CYS A 144 2.59 -0.02 22.94
N LYS A 145 3.20 -1.18 23.24
CA LYS A 145 2.89 -2.47 22.59
C LYS A 145 1.42 -2.86 22.76
N GLN A 146 0.88 -2.66 23.97
CA GLN A 146 -0.53 -2.91 24.27
C GLN A 146 -1.45 -1.94 23.51
N ASN A 147 -1.09 -0.66 23.40
CA ASN A 147 -1.86 0.35 22.68
C ASN A 147 -1.94 0.03 21.17
N VAL A 148 -0.81 -0.28 20.54
CA VAL A 148 -0.75 -0.71 19.13
C VAL A 148 -1.64 -1.94 18.89
N ALA A 149 -1.50 -2.97 19.73
CA ALA A 149 -2.30 -4.19 19.61
C ALA A 149 -3.80 -3.92 19.85
N SER A 150 -4.13 -3.03 20.79
CA SER A 150 -5.52 -2.67 21.07
C SER A 150 -6.15 -1.88 19.92
N TRP A 151 -5.40 -0.97 19.30
CA TRP A 151 -5.87 -0.20 18.15
C TRP A 151 -6.14 -1.11 16.94
N LEU A 152 -5.19 -1.97 16.56
CA LEU A 152 -5.41 -2.91 15.44
C LEU A 152 -6.56 -3.88 15.71
N ARG A 153 -6.74 -4.34 16.96
CA ARG A 153 -7.84 -5.24 17.33
C ARG A 153 -9.22 -4.59 17.12
N THR A 154 -9.32 -3.25 17.08
CA THR A 154 -10.60 -2.59 16.77
C THR A 154 -11.10 -2.81 15.35
N LEU A 155 -10.28 -3.35 14.42
CA LEU A 155 -10.75 -3.79 13.10
C LEU A 155 -11.76 -4.94 13.18
N ASN A 156 -11.64 -5.80 14.19
CA ASN A 156 -12.41 -7.03 14.30
C ASN A 156 -13.85 -6.73 14.73
N GLY A 157 -14.81 -7.41 14.11
CA GLY A 157 -16.23 -7.15 14.30
C GLY A 157 -16.78 -5.89 13.63
N MET A 158 -15.96 -5.07 12.95
CA MET A 158 -16.44 -3.90 12.22
C MET A 158 -17.04 -4.27 10.86
N GLU A 159 -18.06 -3.54 10.43
CA GLU A 159 -18.58 -3.63 9.07
C GLU A 159 -17.62 -2.98 8.07
N MET A 160 -17.36 -3.70 6.98
CA MET A 160 -16.47 -3.25 5.89
C MET A 160 -17.14 -3.41 4.52
N PRO A 161 -16.81 -2.56 3.55
CA PRO A 161 -17.17 -2.79 2.15
C PRO A 161 -16.71 -4.18 1.66
N LYS A 162 -17.46 -4.75 0.71
CA LYS A 162 -17.13 -6.04 0.07
C LYS A 162 -16.18 -5.84 -1.10
N ASN A 163 -15.00 -5.28 -0.83
CA ASN A 163 -13.97 -4.96 -1.83
C ASN A 163 -12.57 -5.17 -1.19
N ASN A 164 -11.52 -4.54 -1.73
CA ASN A 164 -10.15 -4.59 -1.22
C ASN A 164 -10.01 -4.23 0.26
N TRP A 165 -11.00 -3.57 0.89
CA TRP A 165 -10.96 -3.23 2.31
C TRP A 165 -10.77 -4.44 3.23
N ARG A 166 -11.14 -5.61 2.75
CA ARG A 166 -10.94 -6.89 3.44
C ARG A 166 -9.46 -7.20 3.67
N TRP A 167 -8.56 -6.74 2.79
CA TRP A 167 -7.12 -6.86 3.02
C TRP A 167 -6.65 -6.12 4.27
N PHE A 168 -7.29 -5.00 4.61
CA PHE A 168 -6.84 -4.18 5.72
C PHE A 168 -7.02 -4.90 7.06
N ARG A 169 -8.15 -5.61 7.22
CA ARG A 169 -8.38 -6.48 8.38
C ARG A 169 -7.51 -7.73 8.36
N VAL A 170 -7.27 -8.33 7.20
CA VAL A 170 -6.34 -9.46 7.06
C VAL A 170 -4.94 -9.08 7.53
N PHE A 171 -4.38 -7.95 7.06
CA PHE A 171 -3.04 -7.51 7.45
C PHE A 171 -2.99 -7.04 8.90
N GLY A 172 -4.03 -6.33 9.38
CA GLY A 172 -4.12 -5.94 10.79
C GLY A 172 -4.04 -7.16 11.71
N ASN A 173 -4.78 -8.23 11.41
CA ASN A 173 -4.74 -9.48 12.18
C ASN A 173 -3.43 -10.26 12.00
N LEU A 174 -2.84 -10.24 10.80
CA LEU A 174 -1.53 -10.85 10.58
C LEU A 174 -0.44 -10.16 11.42
N ALA A 175 -0.46 -8.83 11.51
CA ALA A 175 0.44 -8.07 12.39
C ALA A 175 0.16 -8.36 13.87
N LEU A 176 -1.12 -8.43 14.27
CA LEU A 176 -1.49 -8.82 15.64
C LEU A 176 -0.86 -10.16 16.05
N SER A 177 -0.94 -11.15 15.17
CA SER A 177 -0.41 -12.47 15.48
C SER A 177 1.11 -12.56 15.40
N LYS A 178 1.69 -12.09 14.29
CA LYS A 178 3.11 -12.28 14.01
C LYS A 178 4.03 -11.32 14.75
N VAL A 179 3.52 -10.17 15.18
CA VAL A 179 4.32 -9.10 15.79
C VAL A 179 3.84 -8.78 17.20
N CYS A 180 2.53 -8.63 17.40
CA CYS A 180 1.99 -8.22 18.71
C CYS A 180 1.79 -9.39 19.70
N GLY A 181 2.10 -10.62 19.30
CA GLY A 181 2.03 -11.80 20.18
C GLY A 181 0.61 -12.31 20.46
N VAL A 182 -0.37 -11.93 19.64
CA VAL A 182 -1.74 -12.48 19.75
C VAL A 182 -1.73 -13.92 19.20
N PRO A 183 -2.28 -14.92 19.92
CA PRO A 183 -2.40 -16.28 19.40
C PRO A 183 -3.08 -16.29 18.03
N TRP A 184 -2.53 -17.07 17.08
CA TRP A 184 -3.08 -17.15 15.73
C TRP A 184 -4.55 -17.61 15.72
N ASP A 185 -4.91 -18.52 16.62
CA ASP A 185 -6.29 -19.01 16.77
C ASP A 185 -7.28 -17.90 17.16
N ASP A 186 -6.83 -16.84 17.86
CA ASP A 186 -7.70 -15.72 18.28
C ASP A 186 -8.06 -14.78 17.13
N VAL A 187 -7.32 -14.83 16.02
CA VAL A 187 -7.51 -13.95 14.86
C VAL A 187 -7.86 -14.70 13.57
N ARG A 188 -7.73 -16.03 13.58
CA ARG A 188 -7.88 -16.90 12.40
C ARG A 188 -9.24 -16.74 11.74
N ASP A 189 -10.32 -16.75 12.52
CA ASP A 189 -11.69 -16.73 11.99
C ASP A 189 -11.98 -15.46 11.17
N GLU A 190 -11.51 -14.30 11.64
CA GLU A 190 -11.64 -13.02 10.91
C GLU A 190 -10.81 -13.03 9.62
N ILE A 191 -9.57 -13.52 9.68
CA ILE A 191 -8.69 -13.67 8.52
C ILE A 191 -9.34 -14.60 7.49
N ASP A 192 -9.79 -15.79 7.89
CA ASP A 192 -10.35 -16.79 6.98
C ASP A 192 -11.66 -16.33 6.34
N SER A 193 -12.52 -15.63 7.08
CA SER A 193 -13.76 -15.05 6.57
C SER A 193 -13.51 -14.00 5.48
N ASP A 194 -12.56 -13.09 5.71
CA ASP A 194 -12.20 -12.07 4.73
C ASP A 194 -11.50 -12.67 3.51
N LEU A 195 -10.58 -13.62 3.71
CA LEU A 195 -9.88 -14.30 2.62
C LEU A 195 -10.85 -15.12 1.76
N ALA A 196 -11.84 -15.78 2.37
CA ALA A 196 -12.88 -16.49 1.64
C ALA A 196 -13.67 -15.56 0.71
N LEU A 197 -13.99 -14.34 1.18
CA LEU A 197 -14.64 -13.32 0.34
C LEU A 197 -13.68 -12.79 -0.75
N LEU A 198 -12.45 -12.45 -0.39
CA LEU A 198 -11.42 -11.95 -1.31
C LEU A 198 -11.14 -12.96 -2.44
N ASP A 199 -11.14 -14.25 -2.15
CA ASP A 199 -10.93 -15.30 -3.13
C ASP A 199 -12.05 -15.37 -4.18
N THR A 200 -13.25 -14.87 -3.88
CA THR A 200 -14.33 -14.74 -4.87
C THR A 200 -14.07 -13.65 -5.92
N PHE A 201 -13.11 -12.76 -5.69
CA PHE A 201 -12.82 -11.65 -6.61
C PHE A 201 -11.94 -12.07 -7.78
N TYR A 202 -11.31 -13.25 -7.68
CA TYR A 202 -10.47 -13.80 -8.74
C TYR A 202 -11.29 -14.05 -10.02
N ARG A 203 -10.72 -13.69 -11.16
CA ARG A 203 -11.30 -13.91 -12.48
C ARG A 203 -10.54 -15.02 -13.18
N PHE A 204 -9.55 -14.66 -13.97
CA PHE A 204 -8.74 -15.57 -14.78
C PHE A 204 -7.41 -14.88 -15.10
N ASP A 205 -6.41 -15.67 -15.52
CA ASP A 205 -5.09 -15.17 -15.92
C ASP A 205 -4.42 -14.24 -14.90
N GLY A 206 -4.63 -14.50 -13.61
CA GLY A 206 -4.09 -13.68 -12.52
C GLY A 206 -4.83 -12.37 -12.24
N TRP A 207 -5.85 -12.02 -13.02
CA TRP A 207 -6.67 -10.83 -12.79
C TRP A 207 -7.71 -11.06 -11.71
N SER A 208 -7.87 -10.07 -10.84
CA SER A 208 -8.91 -10.00 -9.82
C SER A 208 -9.66 -8.69 -9.96
N ALA A 209 -10.95 -8.71 -9.63
CA ALA A 209 -11.74 -7.50 -9.50
C ALA A 209 -11.57 -6.87 -8.10
N ASP A 210 -12.00 -5.62 -7.95
CA ASP A 210 -12.18 -5.02 -6.63
C ASP A 210 -13.59 -5.25 -6.07
N GLY A 211 -13.85 -6.48 -5.64
CA GLY A 211 -15.17 -6.93 -5.17
C GLY A 211 -15.77 -8.05 -6.01
N PRO A 212 -16.91 -8.63 -5.58
CA PRO A 212 -17.58 -9.68 -6.32
C PRO A 212 -17.92 -9.24 -7.74
N TRP A 213 -17.68 -10.11 -8.71
CA TRP A 213 -18.04 -9.84 -10.11
C TRP A 213 -19.56 -9.94 -10.30
N GLN A 214 -20.09 -9.15 -11.22
CA GLN A 214 -21.51 -9.18 -11.59
C GLN A 214 -21.94 -10.57 -12.08
N THR A 215 -23.13 -11.03 -11.67
CA THR A 215 -23.81 -12.15 -12.33
C THR A 215 -24.33 -11.72 -13.71
N PRO A 216 -24.65 -12.65 -14.62
CA PRO A 216 -25.25 -12.33 -15.92
C PRO A 216 -26.51 -11.47 -15.81
N GLU A 217 -27.38 -11.77 -14.83
CA GLU A 217 -28.62 -11.02 -14.59
C GLU A 217 -28.34 -9.60 -14.14
N GLN A 218 -27.34 -9.40 -13.28
CA GLN A 218 -26.90 -8.09 -12.82
C GLN A 218 -26.26 -7.28 -13.96
N ALA A 219 -25.46 -7.92 -14.80
CA ALA A 219 -24.87 -7.30 -15.99
C ALA A 219 -25.93 -6.89 -17.01
N GLN A 220 -26.97 -7.69 -17.18
CA GLN A 220 -28.12 -7.35 -18.02
C GLN A 220 -28.91 -6.18 -17.43
N ALA A 221 -29.26 -6.23 -16.15
CA ALA A 221 -29.97 -5.15 -15.47
C ALA A 221 -29.18 -3.82 -15.55
N GLU A 222 -27.85 -3.87 -15.43
CA GLU A 222 -27.02 -2.68 -15.59
C GLU A 222 -27.06 -2.15 -17.03
N SER A 223 -27.03 -3.03 -18.03
CA SER A 223 -27.10 -2.62 -19.44
C SER A 223 -28.44 -1.96 -19.76
N GLU A 224 -29.55 -2.52 -19.27
CA GLU A 224 -30.88 -1.94 -19.40
C GLU A 224 -31.01 -0.58 -18.67
N GLN A 225 -30.35 -0.42 -17.52
CA GLN A 225 -30.29 0.87 -16.82
C GLN A 225 -29.41 1.89 -17.55
N TYR A 226 -28.29 1.45 -18.13
CA TYR A 226 -27.42 2.30 -18.93
C TYR A 226 -28.14 2.81 -20.17
N GLU A 227 -28.91 1.98 -20.87
CA GLU A 227 -29.71 2.41 -22.02
C GLU A 227 -30.72 3.51 -21.65
N LYS A 228 -31.25 3.47 -20.42
CA LYS A 228 -32.22 4.47 -19.92
C LYS A 228 -31.55 5.74 -19.41
N THR A 229 -30.38 5.64 -18.80
CA THR A 229 -29.79 6.72 -17.98
C THR A 229 -28.46 7.24 -18.51
N GLY A 230 -27.80 6.53 -19.42
CA GLY A 230 -26.42 6.77 -19.83
C GLY A 230 -25.38 6.49 -18.74
N ARG A 231 -25.77 5.89 -17.60
CA ARG A 231 -24.91 5.66 -16.44
C ARG A 231 -24.74 4.17 -16.15
N ARG A 232 -23.53 3.75 -15.75
CA ARG A 232 -23.17 2.37 -15.40
C ARG A 232 -22.91 2.14 -13.91
N ASP A 233 -23.13 3.14 -13.08
CA ASP A 233 -22.88 3.07 -11.63
C ASP A 233 -24.08 2.60 -10.80
N ALA A 234 -25.25 2.40 -11.43
CA ALA A 234 -26.50 2.10 -10.74
C ALA A 234 -26.58 0.69 -10.12
N VAL A 235 -25.80 -0.29 -10.60
CA VAL A 235 -25.86 -1.69 -10.11
C VAL A 235 -24.85 -1.95 -8.98
N GLY A 236 -23.92 -1.02 -8.70
CA GLY A 236 -23.15 -0.98 -7.46
C GLY A 236 -22.09 -2.07 -7.24
N ILE A 237 -21.93 -3.03 -8.15
CA ILE A 237 -20.95 -4.13 -8.03
C ILE A 237 -20.20 -4.40 -9.34
N GLY A 238 -18.95 -4.82 -9.21
CA GLY A 238 -18.28 -5.78 -10.11
C GLY A 238 -18.01 -5.38 -11.57
N ARG A 239 -17.17 -4.37 -11.82
CA ARG A 239 -16.54 -4.14 -13.15
C ARG A 239 -15.07 -3.72 -13.15
N GLN A 240 -14.42 -3.68 -12.00
CA GLN A 240 -13.11 -3.03 -11.88
C GLN A 240 -11.99 -4.07 -11.80
N ALA A 241 -11.68 -4.65 -12.96
CA ALA A 241 -10.38 -5.28 -13.20
C ALA A 241 -9.53 -4.25 -13.96
N ASP A 242 -8.85 -3.40 -13.21
CA ASP A 242 -8.10 -2.28 -13.73
C ASP A 242 -6.67 -2.23 -13.16
N TYR A 243 -5.92 -1.17 -13.43
CA TYR A 243 -4.56 -1.08 -12.89
C TYR A 243 -4.56 -1.05 -11.36
N TYR A 244 -5.58 -0.46 -10.72
CA TYR A 244 -5.60 -0.30 -9.28
C TYR A 244 -5.82 -1.65 -8.60
N SER A 245 -6.84 -2.41 -9.01
CA SER A 245 -7.03 -3.77 -8.48
C SER A 245 -5.92 -4.73 -8.92
N GLY A 246 -5.53 -4.67 -10.19
CA GLY A 246 -4.57 -5.56 -10.81
C GLY A 246 -3.12 -5.34 -10.37
N SER A 247 -2.66 -4.11 -10.20
CA SER A 247 -1.27 -3.82 -9.81
C SER A 247 -1.10 -3.55 -8.33
N PHE A 248 -2.07 -2.86 -7.73
CA PHE A 248 -1.98 -2.36 -6.37
C PHE A 248 -2.93 -3.14 -5.45
N ALA A 249 -4.13 -2.66 -5.18
CA ALA A 249 -4.97 -3.12 -4.08
C ALA A 249 -5.24 -4.63 -3.93
N ILE A 250 -5.24 -5.44 -5.01
CA ILE A 250 -5.42 -6.90 -4.87
C ILE A 250 -4.12 -7.66 -5.05
N GLN A 251 -3.42 -7.51 -6.19
CA GLN A 251 -2.19 -8.29 -6.41
C GLN A 251 -1.05 -7.91 -5.46
N PHE A 252 -0.91 -6.63 -5.14
CA PHE A 252 0.09 -6.18 -4.17
C PHE A 252 -0.14 -6.85 -2.82
N SER A 253 -1.37 -6.80 -2.32
CA SER A 253 -1.79 -7.40 -1.06
C SER A 253 -1.68 -8.94 -1.09
N GLN A 254 -2.03 -9.61 -2.20
CA GLN A 254 -1.81 -11.06 -2.37
C GLN A 254 -0.33 -11.45 -2.31
N LEU A 255 0.54 -10.68 -2.98
CA LEU A 255 1.99 -10.90 -2.97
C LEU A 255 2.58 -10.70 -1.56
N LEU A 256 2.21 -9.61 -0.89
CA LEU A 256 2.60 -9.36 0.49
C LEU A 256 2.11 -10.47 1.43
N TYR A 257 0.86 -10.91 1.30
CA TYR A 257 0.32 -12.02 2.08
C TYR A 257 1.13 -13.30 1.84
N SER A 258 1.44 -13.62 0.58
CA SER A 258 2.25 -14.79 0.24
C SER A 258 3.67 -14.75 0.82
N ARG A 259 4.16 -13.56 1.21
CA ARG A 259 5.44 -13.37 1.88
C ARG A 259 5.30 -13.50 3.39
N PHE A 260 4.33 -12.82 3.97
CA PHE A 260 4.19 -12.71 5.42
C PHE A 260 3.46 -13.89 6.06
N ALA A 261 2.59 -14.60 5.35
CA ALA A 261 1.74 -15.65 5.89
C ALA A 261 2.11 -17.07 5.43
N ALA A 262 3.18 -17.24 4.64
CA ALA A 262 3.53 -18.55 4.04
C ALA A 262 3.80 -19.68 5.05
N ASP A 263 4.18 -19.34 6.28
CA ASP A 263 4.42 -20.27 7.38
C ASP A 263 3.13 -20.74 8.07
N VAL A 264 2.08 -19.92 8.06
CA VAL A 264 0.79 -20.21 8.72
C VAL A 264 -0.32 -20.61 7.74
N ASP A 265 -0.21 -20.17 6.48
CA ASP A 265 -1.12 -20.51 5.37
C ASP A 265 -0.34 -20.75 4.06
N PRO A 266 0.44 -21.85 3.99
CA PRO A 266 1.25 -22.16 2.81
C PRO A 266 0.42 -22.41 1.55
N GLY A 267 -0.80 -22.97 1.68
CA GLY A 267 -1.65 -23.33 0.54
C GLY A 267 -2.19 -22.10 -0.18
N ARG A 268 -2.71 -21.12 0.55
CA ARG A 268 -3.18 -19.88 -0.04
C ARG A 268 -2.02 -19.01 -0.51
N ALA A 269 -0.90 -18.99 0.22
CA ALA A 269 0.31 -18.32 -0.25
C ALA A 269 0.75 -18.82 -1.63
N GLU A 270 0.74 -20.14 -1.88
CA GLU A 270 1.06 -20.67 -3.20
C GLU A 270 -0.02 -20.34 -4.25
N THR A 271 -1.29 -20.36 -3.88
CA THR A 271 -2.38 -19.93 -4.77
C THR A 271 -2.16 -18.50 -5.25
N TYR A 272 -1.74 -17.59 -4.36
CA TYR A 272 -1.47 -16.19 -4.70
C TYR A 272 -0.20 -16.03 -5.54
N ARG A 273 0.83 -16.83 -5.30
CA ARG A 273 2.01 -16.89 -6.17
C ARG A 273 1.65 -17.36 -7.58
N GLN A 274 0.78 -18.36 -7.72
CA GLN A 274 0.28 -18.81 -9.02
C GLN A 274 -0.51 -17.72 -9.74
N ARG A 275 -1.39 -17.00 -9.03
CA ARG A 275 -2.11 -15.85 -9.59
C ARG A 275 -1.14 -14.75 -10.04
N ALA A 276 -0.11 -14.46 -9.25
CA ALA A 276 0.94 -13.50 -9.62
C ALA A 276 1.70 -13.93 -10.88
N ARG A 277 2.02 -15.22 -11.05
CA ARG A 277 2.60 -15.76 -12.29
C ARG A 277 1.67 -15.52 -13.48
N GLY A 278 0.39 -15.86 -13.34
CA GLY A 278 -0.63 -15.64 -14.39
C GLY A 278 -0.71 -14.17 -14.81
N PHE A 279 -0.78 -13.26 -13.83
CA PHE A 279 -0.84 -11.82 -14.07
C PHE A 279 0.41 -11.29 -14.79
N GLY A 280 1.59 -11.81 -14.38
CA GLY A 280 2.89 -11.47 -14.95
C GLY A 280 3.06 -11.84 -16.42
N VAL A 281 2.22 -12.72 -16.99
CA VAL A 281 2.25 -13.07 -18.43
C VAL A 281 1.90 -11.85 -19.30
N THR A 282 0.94 -11.03 -18.84
CA THR A 282 0.37 -9.95 -19.67
C THR A 282 0.57 -8.56 -19.11
N PHE A 283 0.66 -8.39 -17.78
CA PHE A 283 0.61 -7.05 -17.18
C PHE A 283 1.74 -6.12 -17.63
N TRP A 284 2.95 -6.65 -17.90
CA TRP A 284 4.07 -5.85 -18.37
C TRP A 284 3.79 -5.13 -19.70
N LYS A 285 2.82 -5.62 -20.51
CA LYS A 285 2.43 -5.00 -21.79
C LYS A 285 1.69 -3.67 -21.63
N TYR A 286 1.29 -3.31 -20.41
CA TYR A 286 0.70 -2.01 -20.08
C TYR A 286 1.76 -0.92 -19.89
N PHE A 287 3.03 -1.24 -20.11
CA PHE A 287 4.15 -0.31 -20.07
C PHE A 287 4.83 -0.24 -21.42
N ASP A 288 5.26 0.96 -21.80
CA ASP A 288 6.15 1.13 -22.94
C ASP A 288 7.60 0.75 -22.60
N ALA A 289 8.47 0.82 -23.62
CA ALA A 289 9.89 0.47 -23.47
C ALA A 289 10.65 1.40 -22.50
N GLU A 290 10.17 2.62 -22.27
CA GLU A 290 10.79 3.61 -21.38
C GLU A 290 10.21 3.57 -19.95
N GLY A 291 9.12 2.84 -19.73
CA GLY A 291 8.46 2.66 -18.43
C GLY A 291 7.21 3.52 -18.23
N ALA A 292 6.72 4.22 -19.25
CA ALA A 292 5.43 4.90 -19.19
C ALA A 292 4.33 3.85 -19.06
N ALA A 293 3.43 4.03 -18.09
CA ALA A 293 2.25 3.18 -17.94
C ALA A 293 1.08 3.74 -18.76
N VAL A 294 0.26 2.86 -19.33
CA VAL A 294 -1.06 3.27 -19.85
C VAL A 294 -1.92 3.72 -18.67
N PRO A 295 -2.46 4.97 -18.65
CA PRO A 295 -3.39 5.38 -17.61
C PRO A 295 -4.77 4.79 -17.91
N PHE A 296 -5.10 3.66 -17.28
CA PHE A 296 -6.41 3.00 -17.44
C PHE A 296 -6.99 2.62 -16.09
N GLY A 297 -8.28 2.84 -15.87
CA GLY A 297 -8.95 2.48 -14.62
C GLY A 297 -9.21 3.65 -13.68
N ARG A 298 -9.51 3.33 -12.43
CA ARG A 298 -9.84 4.29 -11.38
C ARG A 298 -8.63 4.64 -10.51
N SER A 299 -8.79 5.66 -9.66
CA SER A 299 -7.77 6.06 -8.67
C SER A 299 -6.42 6.43 -9.28
N LEU A 300 -6.41 6.96 -10.51
CA LEU A 300 -5.19 7.32 -11.26
C LEU A 300 -4.25 8.26 -10.49
N THR A 301 -4.72 8.99 -9.48
CA THR A 301 -3.87 9.82 -8.62
C THR A 301 -2.76 9.03 -7.90
N TYR A 302 -2.90 7.71 -7.72
CA TYR A 302 -1.82 6.84 -7.24
C TYR A 302 -0.83 6.49 -8.36
N ARG A 303 -0.04 7.48 -8.76
CA ARG A 303 0.93 7.46 -9.87
C ARG A 303 1.86 6.24 -9.88
N PHE A 304 2.54 5.99 -8.76
CA PHE A 304 3.49 4.88 -8.64
C PHE A 304 2.83 3.51 -8.48
N ALA A 305 1.53 3.47 -8.17
CA ALA A 305 0.81 2.22 -7.96
C ALA A 305 0.70 1.38 -9.24
N CYS A 306 0.83 1.98 -10.42
CA CYS A 306 0.99 1.24 -11.68
C CYS A 306 2.19 0.28 -11.62
N GLY A 307 3.33 0.69 -11.06
CA GLY A 307 4.49 -0.18 -10.88
C GLY A 307 4.43 -1.08 -9.64
N GLY A 308 3.35 -0.99 -8.84
CA GLY A 308 3.21 -1.67 -7.55
C GLY A 308 3.44 -3.17 -7.61
N TYR A 309 2.89 -3.84 -8.63
CA TYR A 309 3.09 -5.27 -8.84
C TYR A 309 4.57 -5.67 -8.92
N PHE A 310 5.40 -4.91 -9.65
CA PHE A 310 6.83 -5.24 -9.77
C PHE A 310 7.57 -5.05 -8.44
N ALA A 311 7.19 -4.05 -7.64
CA ALA A 311 7.76 -3.84 -6.30
C ALA A 311 7.37 -4.96 -5.34
N ALA A 312 6.08 -5.33 -5.28
CA ALA A 312 5.61 -6.43 -4.45
C ALA A 312 6.18 -7.79 -4.90
N LEU A 313 6.36 -8.00 -6.21
CA LEU A 313 6.97 -9.22 -6.75
C LEU A 313 8.44 -9.34 -6.31
N ALA A 314 9.20 -8.25 -6.36
CA ALA A 314 10.57 -8.20 -5.88
C ALA A 314 10.67 -8.48 -4.37
N PHE A 315 9.71 -7.97 -3.59
CA PHE A 315 9.63 -8.20 -2.15
C PHE A 315 9.24 -9.65 -1.80
N ALA A 316 8.22 -10.19 -2.49
CA ALA A 316 7.69 -11.52 -2.23
C ALA A 316 8.61 -12.66 -2.71
N GLN A 317 9.48 -12.39 -3.69
CA GLN A 317 10.43 -13.35 -4.27
C GLN A 317 9.73 -14.60 -4.81
N VAL A 318 8.69 -14.40 -5.62
CA VAL A 318 7.91 -15.49 -6.21
C VAL A 318 8.79 -16.33 -7.15
N PRO A 319 8.91 -17.65 -6.95
CA PRO A 319 9.71 -18.51 -7.82
C PRO A 319 8.98 -18.81 -9.13
N ASP A 320 9.73 -19.21 -10.15
CA ASP A 320 9.21 -19.71 -11.43
C ASP A 320 8.30 -18.73 -12.18
N MET A 321 8.66 -17.44 -12.16
CA MET A 321 7.95 -16.41 -12.92
C MET A 321 8.09 -16.65 -14.43
N PRO A 322 7.06 -16.38 -15.24
CA PRO A 322 7.14 -16.50 -16.70
C PRO A 322 7.99 -15.38 -17.30
N SER A 323 8.64 -15.66 -18.44
CA SER A 323 9.26 -14.62 -19.26
C SER A 323 8.23 -13.53 -19.64
N PRO A 324 8.61 -12.24 -19.59
CA PRO A 324 9.96 -11.72 -19.38
C PRO A 324 10.32 -11.45 -17.92
N LEU A 325 9.52 -11.88 -16.94
CA LEU A 325 9.73 -11.62 -15.51
C LEU A 325 10.43 -12.77 -14.76
N ASP A 326 11.04 -13.69 -15.49
CA ASP A 326 11.69 -14.93 -15.02
C ASP A 326 13.03 -14.71 -14.30
N SER A 327 13.47 -13.45 -14.13
CA SER A 327 14.67 -13.12 -13.37
C SER A 327 14.50 -11.87 -12.49
N PRO A 328 15.18 -11.79 -11.33
CA PRO A 328 15.19 -10.58 -10.50
C PRO A 328 15.66 -9.33 -11.27
N GLY A 329 16.60 -9.50 -12.21
CA GLY A 329 17.09 -8.42 -13.06
C GLY A 329 16.00 -7.86 -13.98
N ALA A 330 15.14 -8.71 -14.52
CA ALA A 330 14.03 -8.27 -15.35
C ALA A 330 12.93 -7.56 -14.53
N VAL A 331 12.53 -8.12 -13.39
CA VAL A 331 11.57 -7.47 -12.47
C VAL A 331 12.08 -6.09 -12.05
N LYS A 332 13.36 -6.00 -11.63
CA LYS A 332 14.03 -4.73 -11.34
C LYS A 332 14.02 -3.80 -12.56
N GLY A 333 14.27 -4.32 -13.76
CA GLY A 333 14.25 -3.55 -15.01
C GLY A 333 12.90 -2.87 -15.26
N PHE A 334 11.78 -3.60 -15.12
CA PHE A 334 10.44 -3.02 -15.28
C PHE A 334 10.14 -1.95 -14.23
N LEU A 335 10.41 -2.24 -12.95
CA LEU A 335 10.19 -1.28 -11.87
C LEU A 335 11.02 0.00 -12.06
N LEU A 336 12.31 -0.13 -12.35
CA LEU A 336 13.21 1.01 -12.43
C LEU A 336 12.97 1.88 -13.66
N ARG A 337 12.59 1.30 -14.80
CA ARG A 337 12.16 2.11 -15.96
C ARG A 337 10.94 2.94 -15.61
N HIS A 338 9.95 2.34 -14.94
CA HIS A 338 8.77 3.07 -14.51
C HIS A 338 9.08 4.24 -13.57
N LEU A 339 9.93 4.01 -12.56
CA LEU A 339 10.33 5.07 -11.62
C LEU A 339 11.16 6.17 -12.31
N ARG A 340 12.06 5.82 -13.24
CA ARG A 340 12.82 6.79 -14.04
C ARG A 340 11.94 7.60 -14.97
N TRP A 341 10.92 6.98 -15.55
CA TRP A 341 9.95 7.70 -16.36
C TRP A 341 9.26 8.79 -15.53
N TRP A 342 8.80 8.47 -14.32
CA TRP A 342 8.23 9.47 -13.42
C TRP A 342 9.24 10.54 -12.99
N ALA A 343 10.49 10.18 -12.67
CA ALA A 343 11.53 11.15 -12.32
C ALA A 343 11.81 12.15 -13.46
N ARG A 344 11.80 11.68 -14.72
CA ARG A 344 12.01 12.53 -15.91
C ARG A 344 10.80 13.39 -16.26
N ASN A 345 9.60 13.01 -15.81
CA ASN A 345 8.34 13.69 -16.12
C ASN A 345 7.70 14.30 -14.86
N SER A 346 8.53 14.80 -13.93
CA SER A 346 8.10 15.26 -12.60
C SER A 346 7.90 16.77 -12.48
N GLU A 347 8.02 17.54 -13.58
CA GLU A 347 8.00 19.01 -13.56
C GLU A 347 6.76 19.61 -12.87
N ASP A 348 5.62 18.91 -12.94
CA ASP A 348 4.33 19.38 -12.44
C ASP A 348 3.65 18.43 -11.44
N ILE A 349 4.39 17.49 -10.82
CA ILE A 349 3.81 16.55 -9.83
C ILE A 349 4.09 16.93 -8.38
N PHE A 350 4.85 18.00 -8.15
CA PHE A 350 5.23 18.48 -6.81
C PHE A 350 4.70 19.90 -6.56
N TYR A 351 4.18 20.15 -5.37
CA TYR A 351 3.97 21.50 -4.85
C TYR A 351 5.31 22.21 -4.57
N PRO A 352 5.33 23.55 -4.39
CA PRO A 352 6.56 24.29 -4.07
C PRO A 352 7.28 23.83 -2.79
N ASP A 353 6.59 23.20 -1.86
CA ASP A 353 7.18 22.62 -0.64
C ASP A 353 7.81 21.23 -0.85
N GLY A 354 7.71 20.68 -2.07
CA GLY A 354 8.20 19.36 -2.45
C GLY A 354 7.21 18.21 -2.20
N SER A 355 6.05 18.46 -1.61
CA SER A 355 5.02 17.43 -1.44
C SER A 355 4.35 17.06 -2.77
N LEU A 356 3.91 15.81 -2.91
CA LEU A 356 3.21 15.35 -4.10
C LEU A 356 1.83 16.02 -4.21
N ASN A 357 1.47 16.50 -5.40
CA ASN A 357 0.15 17.05 -5.66
C ASN A 357 -0.86 15.97 -6.10
N ILE A 358 -2.13 16.34 -6.19
CA ILE A 358 -3.18 15.50 -6.80
C ILE A 358 -3.06 15.65 -8.32
N GLY A 359 -3.30 14.58 -9.08
CA GLY A 359 -3.28 14.61 -10.55
C GLY A 359 -2.53 13.43 -11.15
N TRP A 360 -2.12 13.56 -12.42
CA TRP A 360 -1.27 12.59 -13.12
C TRP A 360 0.04 13.25 -13.54
N LEU A 361 0.19 13.66 -14.80
CA LEU A 361 1.34 14.48 -15.25
C LEU A 361 1.15 15.97 -14.98
N TYR A 362 -0.10 16.40 -14.88
CA TYR A 362 -0.52 17.75 -14.53
C TYR A 362 -1.54 17.66 -13.37
N PRO A 363 -1.68 18.72 -12.56
CA PRO A 363 -2.61 18.77 -11.43
C PRO A 363 -4.08 18.68 -11.82
#